data_AF-A0A8I2ZBC8-F1
#
_entry.id   AF-A0A8I2ZBC8-F1
#
_cell.length_a   1.000
_cell.length_b   1.000
_cell.length_c   1.000
_cell.angle_alpha   90.00
_cell.angle_beta   90.00
_cell.angle_gamma   90.00
#
_symmetry.space_group_name_H-M   'P 1'
#
loop_
_entity.id
_entity.type
_entity.pdbx_description
1 polymer ?
#
loop_
_entity_poly.entity_id
_entity_poly.type
_entity_poly.pdbx_seq_one_letter_code
_entity_poly.pdbx_strand_id
1 'polypeptide(L)'
;MMSTEFGGMNEVMADIFHQTGDERWLTVAQRFDHASVFDPLAGNRDSLNGLHANTQVPKWIGAAREYKATGTTRYSDIAHNA
;
A
#
# COMPACT_ATOMS: atom_id res chain seq x y z
N MET A 1 1.88 8.18 13.74
CA MET A 1 2.87 7.09 13.50
C MET A 1 3.33 7.05 12.04
N MET A 2 2.43 7.20 11.05
CA MET A 2 2.76 7.08 9.62
C MET A 2 3.41 8.33 8.97
N SER A 3 3.74 9.35 9.76
CA SER A 3 4.40 10.58 9.29
C SER A 3 5.90 10.40 9.06
N THR A 4 6.50 9.36 9.64
CA THR A 4 7.88 8.95 9.39
C THR A 4 7.89 7.92 8.27
N GLU A 5 8.90 7.95 7.41
CA GLU A 5 9.11 6.91 6.40
C GLU A 5 9.16 5.51 7.05
N PHE A 6 8.39 4.59 6.48
CA PHE A 6 8.29 3.21 6.94
C PHE A 6 8.55 2.20 5.81
N GLY A 7 9.07 2.63 4.66
CA GLY A 7 9.33 1.75 3.52
C GLY A 7 8.09 0.95 3.07
N GLY A 8 8.31 -0.26 2.56
CA GLY A 8 7.28 -1.17 2.07
C GLY A 8 6.75 -2.12 3.15
N MET A 9 6.45 -1.63 4.36
CA MET A 9 5.98 -2.52 5.43
C MET A 9 4.64 -3.20 5.10
N ASN A 10 3.76 -2.56 4.32
CA ASN A 10 2.57 -3.23 3.79
C ASN A 10 2.94 -4.36 2.82
N GLU A 11 3.94 -4.17 1.96
CA GLU A 11 4.45 -5.21 1.06
C GLU A 11 4.95 -6.44 1.83
N VAL A 12 5.85 -6.23 2.80
CA VAL A 12 6.44 -7.32 3.59
C VAL A 12 5.36 -8.13 4.31
N MET A 13 4.37 -7.46 4.90
CA MET A 13 3.28 -8.13 5.62
C MET A 13 2.34 -8.88 4.66
N ALA A 14 2.04 -8.31 3.49
CA ALA A 14 1.29 -8.99 2.45
C ALA A 14 2.04 -10.22 1.91
N ASP A 15 3.36 -10.17 1.78
CA ASP A 15 4.18 -11.31 1.36
C ASP A 15 4.23 -12.42 2.42
N ILE A 16 4.21 -12.09 3.71
CA ILE A 16 4.05 -13.10 4.78
C ILE A 16 2.67 -13.74 4.68
N PHE A 17 1.61 -12.98 4.41
CA PHE A 17 0.28 -13.54 4.14
C PHE A 17 0.31 -14.50 2.95
N HIS A 18 0.90 -14.11 1.81
CA HIS A 18 1.01 -14.98 0.63
C HIS A 18 1.75 -16.28 0.91
N GLN A 19 2.75 -16.26 1.80
CA GLN A 19 3.52 -17.45 2.18
C GLN A 19 2.80 -18.35 3.18
N THR A 20 1.99 -17.78 4.07
CA THR A 20 1.45 -18.50 5.24
C THR A 20 -0.05 -18.79 5.16
N GLY A 21 -0.80 -17.99 4.39
CA GLY A 21 -2.26 -17.98 4.39
C GLY A 21 -2.89 -17.40 5.66
N ASP A 22 -2.10 -16.87 6.60
CA ASP A 22 -2.63 -16.35 7.87
C ASP A 22 -3.10 -14.90 7.72
N GLU A 23 -4.43 -14.71 7.76
CA GLU A 23 -5.12 -13.43 7.57
C GLU A 23 -4.68 -12.31 8.52
N ARG A 24 -4.05 -12.66 9.66
CA ARG A 24 -3.51 -11.66 10.58
C ARG A 24 -2.44 -10.81 9.90
N TRP A 25 -1.64 -11.39 9.01
CA TRP A 25 -0.60 -10.65 8.29
C TRP A 25 -1.19 -9.71 7.25
N LEU A 26 -2.26 -10.12 6.57
CA LEU A 26 -3.01 -9.23 5.69
C LEU A 26 -3.63 -8.07 6.48
N THR A 27 -4.20 -8.35 7.65
CA THR A 27 -4.73 -7.31 8.54
C THR A 27 -3.64 -6.32 8.97
N VAL A 28 -2.42 -6.80 9.23
CA VAL A 28 -1.27 -5.92 9.57
C VAL A 28 -0.80 -5.13 8.35
N ALA A 29 -0.76 -5.72 7.16
CA ALA A 29 -0.44 -5.02 5.92
C ALA A 29 -1.35 -3.80 5.72
N GLN A 30 -2.65 -3.99 5.87
CA GLN A 30 -3.66 -2.94 5.72
C GLN A 30 -3.58 -1.85 6.79
N ARG A 31 -2.97 -2.13 7.96
CA ARG A 31 -2.65 -1.09 8.96
C ARG A 31 -1.51 -0.17 8.53
N PHE A 32 -0.72 -0.59 7.53
CA PHE A 32 0.28 0.23 6.87
C PHE A 32 -0.27 0.99 5.65
N ASP A 33 -1.58 0.96 5.40
CA ASP A 33 -2.24 1.81 4.41
C ASP A 33 -2.15 3.29 4.81
N HIS A 34 -1.34 4.05 4.08
CA HIS A 34 -1.19 5.47 4.34
C HIS A 34 -2.29 6.26 3.64
N ALA A 35 -3.45 6.38 4.29
CA ALA A 35 -4.66 7.00 3.75
C ALA A 35 -4.43 8.35 3.04
N SER A 36 -3.57 9.22 3.59
CA SER A 36 -3.27 10.54 2.99
C SER A 36 -2.64 10.47 1.59
N VAL A 37 -1.98 9.35 1.26
CA VAL A 37 -1.39 9.07 -0.06
C VAL A 37 -2.28 8.14 -0.87
N PHE A 38 -2.92 7.15 -0.22
CA PHE A 38 -3.71 6.13 -0.91
C PHE A 38 -5.08 6.64 -1.35
N ASP A 39 -5.75 7.49 -0.58
CA ASP A 39 -7.09 7.98 -0.93
C ASP A 39 -7.10 8.85 -2.20
N PRO A 40 -6.14 9.77 -2.41
CA PRO A 40 -6.02 10.47 -3.69
C PRO A 40 -5.80 9.51 -4.87
N LEU A 41 -4.86 8.57 -4.75
CA LEU A 41 -4.52 7.62 -5.81
C LEU A 41 -5.68 6.67 -6.13
N ALA A 42 -6.37 6.15 -5.12
CA ALA A 42 -7.59 5.35 -5.29
C ALA A 42 -8.70 6.12 -6.03
N GLY A 43 -8.73 7.44 -5.88
CA GLY A 43 -9.67 8.33 -6.56
C GLY A 43 -9.15 8.91 -7.88
N ASN A 44 -8.07 8.36 -8.45
CA ASN A 44 -7.41 8.87 -9.66
C ASN A 44 -7.03 10.36 -9.57
N ARG A 45 -6.52 10.77 -8.41
CA ARG A 45 -6.00 12.12 -8.17
C ARG A 45 -4.54 12.06 -7.78
N ASP A 46 -3.69 12.62 -8.63
CA ASP A 46 -2.28 12.84 -8.30
C ASP A 46 -2.17 13.96 -7.25
N SER A 47 -1.64 13.62 -6.08
CA SER A 47 -1.30 14.55 -5.00
C SER A 47 0.13 14.32 -4.50
N LEU A 48 1.02 13.90 -5.41
CA LEU A 48 2.38 13.46 -5.10
C LEU A 48 3.41 14.59 -5.18
N ASN A 49 3.06 15.69 -5.84
CA ASN A 49 3.93 16.86 -5.97
C ASN A 49 4.39 17.36 -4.59
N GLY A 50 5.72 17.48 -4.43
CA GLY A 50 6.35 17.93 -3.19
C GLY A 50 6.57 16.83 -2.14
N LEU A 51 6.13 15.59 -2.39
CA LEU A 51 6.43 14.45 -1.53
C LEU A 51 7.79 13.83 -1.90
N HIS A 52 8.49 13.29 -0.90
CA HIS A 52 9.72 12.53 -1.14
C HIS A 52 9.39 11.21 -1.85
N ALA A 53 9.85 11.05 -3.09
CA ALA A 53 9.44 9.96 -3.97
C ALA A 53 9.76 8.57 -3.41
N ASN A 54 10.98 8.36 -2.89
CA ASN A 54 11.40 7.06 -2.34
C ASN A 54 10.60 6.65 -1.10
N THR A 55 10.00 7.62 -0.40
CA THR A 55 9.10 7.34 0.73
C THR A 55 7.73 6.82 0.26
N GLN A 56 7.33 7.07 -1.00
CA GLN A 56 6.01 6.70 -1.51
C GLN A 56 6.03 5.41 -2.36
N VAL A 57 7.02 5.25 -3.24
CA VAL A 57 7.09 4.11 -4.17
C VAL A 57 6.91 2.74 -3.47
N PRO A 58 7.59 2.44 -2.34
CA PRO A 58 7.41 1.16 -1.66
C PRO A 58 5.98 0.90 -1.18
N LYS A 59 5.21 1.96 -0.85
CA LYS A 59 3.84 1.81 -0.39
C LYS A 59 2.92 1.31 -1.51
N TRP A 60 3.12 1.78 -2.74
CA TRP A 60 2.27 1.42 -3.88
C TRP A 60 2.63 0.03 -4.43
N ILE A 61 3.90 -0.38 -4.29
CA ILE A 61 4.31 -1.78 -4.48
C ILE A 61 3.55 -2.67 -3.49
N GLY A 62 3.48 -2.26 -2.22
CA GLY A 62 2.68 -2.97 -1.22
C GLY A 62 1.18 -3.00 -1.56
N ALA A 63 0.60 -1.91 -2.07
CA ALA A 63 -0.78 -1.91 -2.56
C ALA A 63 -0.97 -2.95 -3.69
N ALA A 64 -0.03 -3.05 -4.64
CA ALA A 64 -0.10 -4.09 -5.67
C ALA A 64 -0.05 -5.52 -5.09
N ARG A 65 0.66 -5.74 -3.97
CA ARG A 65 0.65 -7.03 -3.24
C ARG A 65 -0.66 -7.30 -2.52
N GLU A 66 -1.24 -6.28 -1.92
CA GLU A 66 -2.55 -6.37 -1.25
C GLU A 66 -3.68 -6.61 -2.26
N TYR A 67 -3.59 -6.06 -3.47
CA TYR A 67 -4.49 -6.41 -4.57
C TYR A 67 -4.41 -7.90 -4.91
N LYS A 68 -3.20 -8.47 -5.03
CA LYS A 68 -3.02 -9.90 -5.29
C LYS A 68 -3.58 -10.78 -4.17
N ALA A 69 -3.57 -10.30 -2.93
CA ALA A 69 -4.11 -11.01 -1.76
C ALA A 69 -5.64 -10.96 -1.69
N THR A 70 -6.23 -9.82 -2.05
CA THR A 70 -7.64 -9.52 -1.74
C THR A 70 -8.56 -9.49 -2.96
N GLY A 71 -8.03 -9.26 -4.16
CA GLY A 71 -8.81 -8.90 -5.35
C GLY A 71 -9.52 -7.54 -5.24
N THR A 72 -9.26 -6.74 -4.20
CA THR A 72 -9.95 -5.48 -3.98
C THR A 72 -9.41 -4.41 -4.93
N THR A 73 -10.24 -3.95 -5.87
CA THR A 73 -9.84 -3.04 -6.96
C THR A 73 -9.19 -1.74 -6.49
N ARG A 74 -9.58 -1.23 -5.32
CA ARG A 74 -8.97 -0.06 -4.69
C ARG A 74 -7.43 -0.13 -4.66
N TYR A 75 -6.87 -1.30 -4.33
CA TYR A 75 -5.42 -1.48 -4.28
C TYR A 75 -4.77 -1.49 -5.66
N SER A 76 -5.48 -2.02 -6.67
CA SER A 76 -5.06 -1.92 -8.08
C SER A 76 -5.09 -0.47 -8.56
N ASP A 77 -6.13 0.28 -8.21
CA ASP A 77 -6.28 1.70 -8.58
C ASP A 77 -5.17 2.54 -7.96
N ILE A 78 -4.86 2.30 -6.67
CA ILE A 78 -3.73 2.94 -5.99
C ILE A 78 -2.42 2.66 -6.71
N ALA A 79 -2.13 1.40 -7.03
CA ALA A 79 -0.87 1.04 -7.69
C ALA A 79 -0.76 1.55 -9.13
N HIS A 80 -1.89 1.69 -9.83
CA HIS A 80 -1.93 2.14 -11.22
C HIS A 80 -1.85 3.66 -11.37
N ASN A 81 -2.50 4.41 -10.47
CA ASN A 81 -2.63 5.86 -10.58
C ASN A 81 -1.46 6.64 -9.97
N ALA A 82 -0.43 5.93 -9.50
CA ALA A 82 0.69 6.48 -8.76
C ALA A 82 1.89 6.84 -9.62
#